data_AF-A0A8I1YG52-F1
#
_entry.id   AF-A0A8I1YG52-F1
#
_cell.length_a   1.000
_cell.length_b   1.000
_cell.length_c   1.000
_cell.angle_alpha   90.00
_cell.angle_beta   90.00
_cell.angle_gamma   90.00
#
_symmetry.space_group_name_H-M   'P 1'
#
loop_
_entity.id
_entity.type
_entity.pdbx_description
1 polymer ?
#
loop_
_entity_poly.entity_id
_entity_poly.type
_entity_poly.pdbx_seq_one_letter_code
_entity_poly.pdbx_strand_id
1 'polypeptide(L)'
;MSAKSVVQRGGKRAGAGRKPQGAAPKTVNYNARIGADTLAALKEEADQTAGGSVATLAGWLIEEGLRERKKRKERDPTTKALCFLIAELADLVSAVNISNDQKSIPWRTDPFMFDAFKFAIEGLLRVIRPRGDITSPVQKMPELKGKTIFGPLEASDDRGNWAAILLIRALLTAEDPAKLELPTGLPTRLANLAMRTAYGLADARRDLGFKDVVLGDLAEGMKP
;
A
#
# COMPACT_ATOMS: atom_id res chain seq x y z
N MET A 1 -2.91 76.51 -14.26
CA MET A 1 -2.67 75.08 -14.54
C MET A 1 -1.18 74.79 -14.51
N SER A 2 -0.69 74.05 -13.51
CA SER A 2 0.51 73.20 -13.63
C SER A 2 0.61 72.33 -12.38
N ALA A 3 0.33 71.03 -12.52
CA ALA A 3 0.44 70.05 -11.45
C ALA A 3 1.90 69.58 -11.35
N LYS A 4 2.55 69.81 -10.20
CA LYS A 4 3.88 69.23 -9.92
C LYS A 4 3.72 67.80 -9.41
N SER A 5 4.15 66.84 -10.21
CA SER A 5 4.29 65.43 -9.84
C SER A 5 5.40 65.24 -8.80
N VAL A 6 5.06 64.74 -7.61
CA VAL A 6 6.06 64.28 -6.63
C VAL A 6 6.46 62.86 -6.99
N VAL A 7 7.65 62.71 -7.58
CA VAL A 7 8.30 61.42 -7.82
C VAL A 7 8.82 60.90 -6.48
N GLN A 8 8.15 59.90 -5.90
CA GLN A 8 8.71 59.13 -4.77
C GLN A 8 9.88 58.28 -5.27
N ARG A 9 11.11 58.72 -4.98
CA ARG A 9 12.33 57.93 -5.19
C ARG A 9 12.43 56.87 -4.10
N GLY A 10 12.29 55.59 -4.48
CA GLY A 10 12.57 54.45 -3.62
C GLY A 10 13.99 54.50 -3.05
N GLY A 11 14.10 54.26 -1.75
CA GLY A 11 15.34 54.40 -0.97
C GLY A 11 16.44 53.44 -1.41
N LYS A 12 17.60 53.99 -1.77
CA LYS A 12 18.89 53.29 -1.86
C LYS A 12 19.46 53.14 -0.45
N ARG A 13 19.04 52.13 0.32
CA ARG A 13 19.76 51.71 1.53
C ARG A 13 20.55 50.44 1.23
N ALA A 14 21.84 50.45 1.54
CA ALA A 14 22.66 49.25 1.55
C ALA A 14 22.07 48.27 2.59
N GLY A 15 21.63 47.09 2.14
CA GLY A 15 20.95 46.09 2.99
C GLY A 15 19.45 45.92 2.73
N ALA A 16 18.84 46.69 1.81
CA ALA A 16 17.45 46.47 1.42
C ALA A 16 17.31 45.20 0.54
N GLY A 17 17.15 44.07 1.21
CA GLY A 17 16.54 42.83 0.72
C GLY A 17 17.00 42.35 -0.65
N ARG A 18 18.06 41.52 -0.69
CA ARG A 18 18.20 40.56 -1.79
C ARG A 18 16.91 39.76 -1.85
N LYS A 19 16.10 39.94 -2.90
CA LYS A 19 15.01 39.01 -3.20
C LYS A 19 15.61 37.60 -3.21
N PRO A 20 15.04 36.62 -2.49
CA PRO A 20 15.56 35.26 -2.49
C PRO A 20 15.68 34.79 -3.93
N GLN A 21 16.91 34.50 -4.34
CA GLN A 21 17.26 34.05 -5.67
C GLN A 21 16.93 32.56 -5.72
N GLY A 22 15.68 32.28 -6.04
CA GLY A 22 15.13 30.94 -6.13
C GLY A 22 13.63 31.09 -6.31
N ALA A 23 13.10 30.65 -7.44
CA ALA A 23 11.66 30.62 -7.65
C ALA A 23 11.07 29.66 -6.61
N ALA A 24 10.62 30.18 -5.47
CA ALA A 24 9.82 29.42 -4.53
C ALA A 24 8.65 28.82 -5.33
N PRO A 25 8.35 27.52 -5.16
CA PRO A 25 7.26 26.89 -5.88
C PRO A 25 5.99 27.74 -5.69
N LYS A 26 5.35 28.09 -6.80
CA LYS A 26 4.21 28.99 -6.83
C LYS A 26 3.08 28.35 -6.02
N THR A 27 2.86 28.82 -4.80
CA THR A 27 1.74 28.37 -3.97
C THR A 27 0.45 28.83 -4.64
N VAL A 28 -0.48 27.90 -4.85
CA VAL A 28 -1.80 28.17 -5.42
C VAL A 28 -2.79 28.16 -4.27
N ASN A 29 -3.52 29.25 -4.09
CA ASN A 29 -4.59 29.32 -3.11
C ASN A 29 -5.80 28.52 -3.64
N TYR A 30 -6.21 27.51 -2.89
CA TYR A 30 -7.40 26.71 -3.17
C TYR A 30 -8.41 26.94 -2.04
N ASN A 31 -9.62 27.37 -2.39
CA ASN A 31 -10.71 27.55 -1.43
C ASN A 31 -11.75 26.45 -1.65
N ALA A 32 -11.96 25.62 -0.63
CA ALA A 32 -12.89 24.49 -0.67
C ALA A 32 -14.06 24.73 0.29
N ARG A 33 -15.27 24.37 -0.15
CA ARG A 33 -16.42 24.25 0.75
C ARG A 33 -16.46 22.82 1.28
N ILE A 34 -16.34 22.66 2.59
CA ILE A 34 -16.40 21.36 3.28
C ILE A 34 -17.48 21.40 4.36
N GLY A 35 -18.00 20.22 4.73
CA GLY A 35 -18.97 20.09 5.81
C GLY A 35 -18.36 20.41 7.17
N ALA A 36 -19.20 20.79 8.14
CA ALA A 36 -18.76 21.09 9.50
C ALA A 36 -18.07 19.89 10.17
N ASP A 37 -18.62 18.68 9.98
CA ASP A 37 -18.07 17.44 10.53
C ASP A 37 -16.68 17.12 9.94
N THR A 38 -16.51 17.31 8.63
CA THR A 38 -15.20 17.13 7.97
C THR A 38 -14.17 18.12 8.48
N LEU A 39 -14.57 19.38 8.69
CA LEU A 39 -13.68 20.38 9.26
C LEU A 39 -13.30 20.05 10.71
N ALA A 40 -14.23 19.53 11.51
CA ALA A 40 -13.97 19.11 12.88
C ALA A 40 -12.96 17.95 12.92
N ALA A 41 -13.18 16.91 12.11
CA ALA A 41 -12.25 15.78 12.01
C ALA A 41 -10.85 16.20 11.54
N LEU A 42 -10.76 17.12 10.56
CA LEU A 42 -9.47 17.64 10.10
C LEU A 42 -8.73 18.45 11.17
N LYS A 43 -9.46 19.17 12.04
CA LYS A 43 -8.85 19.90 13.16
C LYS A 43 -8.31 18.95 14.21
N GLU A 44 -9.13 17.97 14.60
CA GLU A 44 -8.75 16.94 15.58
C GLU A 44 -7.48 16.18 15.12
N GLU A 45 -7.45 15.73 13.88
CA GLU A 45 -6.31 15.02 13.30
C GLU A 45 -5.06 15.93 13.17
N ALA A 46 -5.26 17.20 12.82
CA ALA A 46 -4.18 18.17 12.73
C ALA A 46 -3.56 18.48 14.10
N ASP A 47 -4.37 18.53 15.16
CA ASP A 47 -3.93 18.75 16.54
C ASP A 47 -3.13 17.55 17.08
N GLN A 48 -3.47 16.33 16.65
CA GLN A 48 -2.74 15.10 17.00
C GLN A 48 -1.39 14.97 16.27
N THR A 49 -1.22 15.69 15.16
CA THR A 49 0.00 15.66 14.35
C THR A 49 0.92 16.82 14.75
N ALA A 50 2.14 16.54 15.22
CA ALA A 50 3.07 17.57 15.73
C ALA A 50 3.28 18.74 14.74
N GLY A 51 2.64 19.89 15.03
CA GLY A 51 2.77 21.13 14.26
C GLY A 51 1.92 21.24 12.99
N GLY A 52 0.89 20.40 12.82
CA GLY A 52 0.07 20.37 11.62
C GLY A 52 -0.90 21.54 11.50
N SER A 53 -0.77 22.35 10.44
CA SER A 53 -1.89 23.22 10.04
C SER A 53 -2.95 22.38 9.33
N VAL A 54 -4.24 22.68 9.53
CA VAL A 54 -5.35 22.04 8.81
C VAL A 54 -5.13 22.08 7.29
N ALA A 55 -4.58 23.18 6.78
CA ALA A 55 -4.27 23.33 5.36
C ALA A 55 -3.14 22.37 4.90
N THR A 56 -2.12 22.17 5.72
CA THR A 56 -1.02 21.22 5.45
C THR A 56 -1.55 19.78 5.44
N LEU A 57 -2.33 19.40 6.46
CA LEU A 57 -2.94 18.07 6.55
C LEU A 57 -3.89 17.82 5.38
N ALA A 58 -4.78 18.76 5.08
CA ALA A 58 -5.70 18.64 3.96
C ALA A 58 -4.96 18.53 2.62
N GLY A 59 -3.90 19.31 2.42
CA GLY A 59 -3.03 19.21 1.24
C GLY A 59 -2.39 17.82 1.11
N TRP A 60 -1.84 17.29 2.21
CA TRP A 60 -1.27 15.95 2.26
C TRP A 60 -2.30 14.85 1.97
N LEU A 61 -3.48 14.91 2.58
CA LEU A 61 -4.57 13.95 2.36
C LEU A 61 -5.06 13.98 0.91
N ILE A 62 -5.18 15.17 0.29
CA ILE A 62 -5.53 15.29 -1.13
C ILE A 62 -4.46 14.67 -2.01
N GLU A 63 -3.18 14.96 -1.75
CA GLU A 63 -2.08 14.40 -2.52
C GLU A 63 -2.04 12.87 -2.40
N GLU A 64 -2.15 12.33 -1.18
CA GLU A 64 -2.15 10.89 -0.95
C GLU A 64 -3.40 10.23 -1.57
N GLY A 65 -4.58 10.85 -1.45
CA GLY A 65 -5.80 10.37 -2.09
C GLY A 65 -5.70 10.32 -3.61
N LEU A 66 -5.10 11.34 -4.24
CA LEU A 66 -4.85 11.37 -5.69
C LEU A 66 -3.83 10.32 -6.10
N ARG A 67 -2.75 10.17 -5.33
CA ARG A 67 -1.69 9.18 -5.56
C ARG A 67 -2.24 7.76 -5.46
N GLU A 68 -3.02 7.48 -4.42
CA GLU A 68 -3.68 6.20 -4.23
C GLU A 68 -4.69 5.92 -5.35
N ARG A 69 -5.50 6.91 -5.75
CA ARG A 69 -6.41 6.78 -6.90
C ARG A 69 -5.67 6.44 -8.19
N LYS A 70 -4.51 7.06 -8.44
CA LYS A 70 -3.65 6.77 -9.59
C LYS A 70 -3.11 5.35 -9.52
N LYS A 71 -2.55 4.92 -8.38
CA LYS A 71 -2.10 3.54 -8.16
C LYS A 71 -3.22 2.53 -8.38
N ARG A 72 -4.42 2.79 -7.84
CA ARG A 72 -5.60 1.95 -8.07
C ARG A 72 -5.93 1.86 -9.55
N LYS A 73 -5.85 2.95 -10.31
CA LYS A 73 -6.07 2.89 -11.77
C LYS A 73 -4.99 2.08 -12.50
N GLU A 74 -3.73 2.19 -12.07
CA GLU A 74 -2.58 1.49 -12.65
C GLU A 74 -2.54 -0.01 -12.32
N ARG A 75 -3.19 -0.45 -11.23
CA ARG A 75 -3.31 -1.87 -10.91
C ARG A 75 -4.06 -2.61 -12.02
N ASP A 76 -3.48 -3.74 -12.40
CA ASP A 76 -4.04 -4.69 -13.35
C ASP A 76 -5.52 -5.03 -13.02
N PRO A 77 -6.46 -4.86 -13.97
CA PRO A 77 -7.87 -5.15 -13.75
C PRO A 77 -8.15 -6.57 -13.27
N THR A 78 -7.39 -7.57 -13.75
CA THR A 78 -7.57 -8.98 -13.36
C THR A 78 -7.21 -9.20 -11.89
N THR A 79 -6.12 -8.59 -11.43
CA THR A 79 -5.74 -8.62 -10.01
C THR A 79 -6.84 -8.03 -9.10
N LYS A 80 -7.49 -6.94 -9.52
CA LYS A 80 -8.60 -6.36 -8.75
C LYS A 80 -9.80 -7.30 -8.66
N ALA A 81 -10.17 -7.90 -9.79
CA ALA A 81 -11.27 -8.85 -9.83
C ALA A 81 -10.98 -10.05 -8.92
N LEU A 82 -9.74 -10.57 -8.92
CA LEU A 82 -9.33 -11.65 -8.03
C LEU A 82 -9.43 -11.25 -6.55
N CYS A 83 -8.89 -10.08 -6.16
CA CYS A 83 -9.00 -9.60 -4.78
C CYS A 83 -10.45 -9.41 -4.33
N PHE A 84 -11.31 -8.90 -5.23
CA PHE A 84 -12.75 -8.78 -4.96
C PHE A 84 -13.38 -10.16 -4.69
N LEU A 85 -13.14 -11.15 -5.55
CA LEU A 85 -13.67 -12.50 -5.36
C LEU A 85 -13.18 -13.16 -4.06
N ILE A 86 -11.90 -12.96 -3.71
CA ILE A 86 -11.35 -13.46 -2.44
C ILE A 86 -12.04 -12.80 -1.25
N ALA A 87 -12.33 -11.50 -1.32
CA ALA A 87 -13.07 -10.80 -0.27
C ALA A 87 -14.52 -11.32 -0.14
N GLU A 88 -15.22 -11.52 -1.25
CA GLU A 88 -16.56 -12.11 -1.24
C GLU A 88 -16.57 -13.54 -0.66
N LEU A 89 -15.55 -14.36 -0.95
CA LEU A 89 -15.42 -15.69 -0.34
C LEU A 89 -15.22 -15.61 1.18
N ALA A 90 -14.47 -14.62 1.67
CA ALA A 90 -14.28 -14.42 3.10
C ALA A 90 -15.62 -14.11 3.80
N ASP A 91 -16.44 -13.25 3.20
CA ASP A 91 -17.76 -12.90 3.72
C ASP A 91 -18.73 -14.09 3.66
N LEU A 92 -18.74 -14.85 2.56
CA LEU A 92 -19.58 -16.03 2.39
C LEU A 92 -19.24 -17.15 3.39
N VAL A 93 -17.95 -17.39 3.65
CA VAL A 93 -17.51 -18.41 4.62
C VAL A 93 -17.88 -17.98 6.05
N SER A 94 -17.75 -16.69 6.36
CA SER A 94 -18.12 -16.16 7.68
C SER A 94 -19.64 -16.01 7.90
N ALA A 95 -20.44 -16.01 6.84
CA ALA A 95 -21.90 -15.89 6.89
C ALA A 95 -22.58 -17.21 7.31
N VAL A 96 -22.51 -17.54 8.61
CA VAL A 96 -23.23 -18.69 9.17
C VAL A 96 -24.55 -18.23 9.76
N ASN A 97 -25.66 -18.68 9.19
CA ASN A 97 -27.00 -18.45 9.75
C ASN A 97 -27.30 -19.47 10.84
N ILE A 98 -26.84 -19.21 12.07
CA ILE A 98 -27.22 -20.00 13.25
C ILE A 98 -28.47 -19.36 13.86
N SER A 99 -29.65 -19.88 13.51
CA SER A 99 -30.94 -19.62 14.16
C SER A 99 -31.29 -18.15 14.46
N ASN A 100 -31.95 -17.44 13.53
CA ASN A 100 -32.55 -16.09 13.65
C ASN A 100 -31.69 -14.92 14.16
N ASP A 101 -30.56 -15.17 14.82
CA ASP A 101 -29.51 -14.21 15.14
C ASP A 101 -28.39 -14.41 14.12
N GLN A 102 -28.22 -13.44 13.23
CA GLN A 102 -27.16 -13.45 12.24
C GLN A 102 -25.80 -13.22 12.93
N LYS A 103 -25.24 -14.28 13.53
CA LYS A 103 -23.89 -14.26 14.13
C LYS A 103 -22.88 -14.72 13.08
N SER A 104 -22.04 -13.78 12.64
CA SER A 104 -20.88 -14.08 11.79
C SER A 104 -19.77 -14.72 12.63
N ILE A 105 -19.22 -15.85 12.18
CA ILE A 105 -18.03 -16.47 12.76
C ILE A 105 -16.82 -15.96 11.96
N PRO A 106 -15.90 -15.19 12.56
CA PRO A 106 -14.79 -14.62 11.82
C PRO A 106 -13.83 -15.73 11.34
N TRP A 107 -13.65 -15.84 10.01
CA TRP A 107 -12.83 -16.90 9.40
C TRP A 107 -11.36 -16.88 9.82
N ARG A 108 -10.88 -15.72 10.26
CA ARG A 108 -9.47 -15.47 10.60
C ARG A 108 -9.10 -15.91 12.02
N THR A 109 -10.09 -16.10 12.90
CA THR A 109 -9.85 -16.49 14.30
C THR A 109 -10.36 -17.88 14.62
N ASP A 110 -11.27 -18.43 13.81
CA ASP A 110 -11.77 -19.79 13.96
C ASP A 110 -11.02 -20.74 13.01
N PRO A 111 -10.34 -21.81 13.50
CA PRO A 111 -9.56 -22.70 12.66
C PRO A 111 -10.38 -23.43 11.58
N PHE A 112 -11.62 -23.81 11.90
CA PHE A 112 -12.48 -24.50 10.95
C PHE A 112 -12.88 -23.57 9.80
N MET A 113 -13.28 -22.33 10.12
CA MET A 113 -13.62 -21.33 9.11
C MET A 113 -12.39 -20.87 8.31
N PHE A 114 -11.20 -20.85 8.92
CA PHE A 114 -9.95 -20.57 8.20
C PHE A 114 -9.69 -21.65 7.13
N ASP A 115 -9.82 -22.92 7.50
CA ASP A 115 -9.66 -24.04 6.56
C ASP A 115 -10.74 -24.03 5.46
N ALA A 116 -11.99 -23.70 5.80
CA ALA A 116 -13.05 -23.52 4.83
C ALA A 116 -12.74 -22.39 3.83
N PHE A 117 -12.22 -21.26 4.31
CA PHE A 117 -11.81 -20.13 3.48
C PHE A 117 -10.64 -20.50 2.56
N LYS A 118 -9.62 -21.18 3.09
CA LYS A 118 -8.49 -21.71 2.30
C LYS A 118 -9.00 -22.63 1.18
N PHE A 119 -9.88 -23.58 1.50
CA PHE A 119 -10.45 -24.50 0.52
C PHE A 119 -11.25 -23.77 -0.56
N ALA A 120 -12.02 -22.75 -0.19
CA ALA A 120 -12.78 -21.91 -1.13
C ALA A 120 -11.85 -21.16 -2.10
N ILE A 121 -10.74 -20.59 -1.62
CA ILE A 121 -9.73 -19.94 -2.48
C ILE A 121 -9.13 -20.97 -3.46
N GLU A 122 -8.73 -22.14 -2.97
CA GLU A 122 -8.18 -23.21 -3.83
C GLU A 122 -9.17 -23.64 -4.92
N GLY A 123 -10.45 -23.77 -4.56
CA GLY A 123 -11.54 -24.05 -5.49
C GLY A 123 -11.69 -22.97 -6.56
N LEU A 124 -11.69 -21.70 -6.15
CA LEU A 124 -11.73 -20.55 -7.06
C LEU A 124 -10.55 -20.56 -8.03
N LEU A 125 -9.32 -20.72 -7.52
CA LEU A 125 -8.10 -20.76 -8.32
C LEU A 125 -8.10 -21.91 -9.33
N ARG A 126 -8.67 -23.07 -8.96
CA ARG A 126 -8.85 -24.21 -9.87
C ARG A 126 -9.79 -23.87 -11.03
N VAL A 127 -10.88 -23.15 -10.78
CA VAL A 127 -11.86 -22.78 -11.81
C VAL A 127 -11.29 -21.75 -12.79
N ILE A 128 -10.57 -20.75 -12.29
CA ILE A 128 -10.00 -19.69 -13.14
C ILE A 128 -8.64 -20.06 -13.75
N ARG A 129 -8.12 -21.25 -13.44
CA ARG A 129 -6.83 -21.74 -13.95
C ARG A 129 -6.81 -21.67 -15.48
N PRO A 130 -5.80 -21.02 -16.08
CA PRO A 130 -5.62 -21.04 -17.53
C PRO A 130 -5.50 -22.47 -18.07
N ARG A 131 -6.12 -22.73 -19.22
CA ARG A 131 -6.01 -24.03 -19.90
C ARG A 131 -4.65 -24.17 -20.57
N GLY A 132 -4.13 -25.40 -20.61
CA GLY A 132 -2.87 -25.74 -21.29
C GLY A 132 -1.82 -26.31 -20.34
N ASP A 133 -0.71 -26.73 -20.92
CA ASP A 133 0.39 -27.36 -20.20
C ASP A 133 1.17 -26.33 -19.38
N ILE A 134 1.52 -26.73 -18.15
CA ILE A 134 2.40 -25.93 -17.29
C ILE A 134 3.79 -25.99 -17.89
N THR A 135 4.22 -24.88 -18.48
CA THR A 135 5.54 -24.71 -19.08
C THR A 135 6.28 -23.59 -18.36
N SER A 136 7.48 -23.90 -17.87
CA SER A 136 8.32 -22.94 -17.16
C SER A 136 8.69 -21.76 -18.07
N PRO A 137 8.71 -20.52 -17.56
CA PRO A 137 9.28 -19.39 -18.28
C PRO A 137 10.70 -19.64 -18.80
N VAL A 138 11.54 -20.39 -18.07
CA VAL A 138 12.91 -20.73 -18.48
C VAL A 138 12.94 -21.65 -19.70
N GLN A 139 11.93 -22.50 -19.89
CA GLN A 139 11.81 -23.31 -21.11
C GLN A 139 11.50 -22.46 -22.34
N LYS A 140 10.71 -21.40 -22.16
CA LYS A 140 10.35 -20.46 -23.24
C LYS A 140 11.43 -19.40 -23.48
N MET A 141 12.16 -19.03 -22.43
CA MET A 141 13.18 -17.98 -22.39
C MET A 141 14.39 -18.49 -21.61
N PRO A 142 15.27 -19.30 -22.24
CA PRO A 142 16.43 -19.91 -21.58
C PRO A 142 17.40 -18.90 -20.93
N GLU A 143 17.43 -17.66 -21.41
CA GLU A 143 18.21 -16.56 -20.86
C GLU A 143 17.78 -16.11 -19.45
N LEU A 144 16.66 -16.62 -18.95
CA LEU A 144 16.20 -16.40 -17.58
C LEU A 144 16.82 -17.38 -16.58
N LYS A 145 17.44 -18.47 -17.05
CA LYS A 145 18.03 -19.48 -16.18
C LYS A 145 19.10 -18.87 -15.27
N GLY A 146 18.98 -19.10 -13.96
CA GLY A 146 19.92 -18.59 -12.96
C GLY A 146 19.85 -17.09 -12.68
N LYS A 147 18.88 -16.35 -13.25
CA LYS A 147 18.68 -14.92 -12.91
C LYS A 147 17.93 -14.78 -11.58
N THR A 148 18.68 -14.56 -10.51
CA THR A 148 18.18 -14.46 -9.13
C THR A 148 17.25 -13.26 -8.87
N ILE A 149 17.31 -12.21 -9.69
CA ILE A 149 16.49 -11.00 -9.54
C ILE A 149 14.99 -11.34 -9.56
N PHE A 150 14.62 -12.40 -10.27
CA PHE A 150 13.22 -12.83 -10.37
C PHE A 150 12.88 -13.97 -9.42
N GLY A 151 13.80 -14.53 -8.64
CA GLY A 151 13.59 -15.80 -7.93
C GLY A 151 13.58 -17.02 -8.86
N PRO A 152 13.30 -18.23 -8.35
CA PRO A 152 13.23 -19.44 -9.15
C PRO A 152 12.07 -19.37 -10.14
N LEU A 153 12.32 -19.77 -11.39
CA LEU A 153 11.34 -19.79 -12.49
C LEU A 153 11.25 -21.18 -13.15
N GLU A 154 12.02 -22.15 -12.66
CA GLU A 154 12.13 -23.51 -13.17
C GLU A 154 10.88 -24.33 -12.87
N ALA A 155 10.28 -24.14 -11.69
CA ALA A 155 9.07 -24.82 -11.24
C ALA A 155 8.04 -23.84 -10.63
N SER A 156 6.74 -24.14 -10.77
CA SER A 156 5.67 -23.24 -10.35
C SER A 156 5.51 -23.15 -8.83
N ASP A 157 5.75 -24.25 -8.14
CA ASP A 157 5.77 -24.37 -6.69
C ASP A 157 6.95 -23.58 -6.08
N ASP A 158 8.16 -23.74 -6.62
CA ASP A 158 9.32 -22.94 -6.21
C ASP A 158 9.05 -21.43 -6.34
N ARG A 159 8.45 -21.03 -7.48
CA ARG A 159 8.07 -19.63 -7.72
C ARG A 159 7.03 -19.14 -6.71
N GLY A 160 6.02 -19.96 -6.43
CA GLY A 160 4.97 -19.67 -5.45
C GLY A 160 5.54 -19.50 -4.05
N ASN A 161 6.37 -20.45 -3.61
CA ASN A 161 7.03 -20.44 -2.31
C ASN A 161 7.92 -19.21 -2.14
N TRP A 162 8.73 -18.89 -3.14
CA TRP A 162 9.58 -17.69 -3.09
C TRP A 162 8.77 -16.40 -2.97
N ALA A 163 7.68 -16.27 -3.72
CA ALA A 163 6.79 -15.10 -3.63
C ALA A 163 6.11 -15.00 -2.25
N ALA A 164 5.64 -16.12 -1.69
CA ALA A 164 5.05 -16.18 -0.37
C ALA A 164 6.05 -15.77 0.73
N ILE A 165 7.29 -16.30 0.68
CA ILE A 165 8.36 -15.94 1.62
C ILE A 165 8.64 -14.45 1.57
N LEU A 166 8.76 -13.86 0.39
CA LEU A 166 9.01 -12.43 0.26
C LEU A 166 7.87 -11.60 0.86
N LEU A 167 6.61 -11.97 0.58
CA LEU A 167 5.46 -11.25 1.10
C LEU A 167 5.33 -11.37 2.61
N ILE A 168 5.50 -12.58 3.16
CA ILE A 168 5.47 -12.82 4.61
C ILE A 168 6.60 -12.04 5.30
N ARG A 169 7.82 -12.09 4.76
CA ARG A 169 8.94 -11.32 5.31
C ARG A 169 8.66 -9.82 5.31
N ALA A 170 8.10 -9.31 4.21
CA ALA A 170 7.71 -7.91 4.11
C ALA A 170 6.60 -7.55 5.12
N LEU A 171 5.61 -8.42 5.31
CA LEU A 171 4.54 -8.26 6.30
C LEU A 171 5.11 -8.17 7.73
N LEU A 172 6.03 -9.07 8.08
CA LEU A 172 6.67 -9.15 9.40
C LEU A 172 7.69 -8.04 9.68
N THR A 173 8.07 -7.26 8.68
CA THR A 173 9.02 -6.15 8.83
C THR A 173 8.38 -4.78 8.54
N ALA A 174 7.07 -4.75 8.25
CA ALA A 174 6.38 -3.56 7.79
C ALA A 174 6.36 -2.37 8.78
N GLU A 175 6.55 -2.61 10.07
CA GLU A 175 6.62 -1.56 11.10
C GLU A 175 8.00 -0.88 11.17
N ASP A 176 9.05 -1.57 10.71
CA ASP A 176 10.43 -1.10 10.75
C ASP A 176 11.14 -1.44 9.43
N PRO A 177 11.00 -0.59 8.39
CA PRO A 177 11.61 -0.80 7.09
C PRO A 177 13.13 -0.97 7.14
N ALA A 178 13.80 -0.46 8.18
CA ALA A 178 15.24 -0.61 8.34
C ALA A 178 15.65 -2.07 8.64
N LYS A 179 14.71 -2.91 9.09
CA LYS A 179 14.91 -4.35 9.33
C LYS A 179 14.63 -5.22 8.09
N LEU A 180 14.18 -4.64 6.97
CA LEU A 180 13.95 -5.38 5.74
C LEU A 180 15.27 -5.64 5.01
N GLU A 181 15.99 -6.69 5.40
CA GLU A 181 17.11 -7.22 4.61
C GLU A 181 16.57 -7.99 3.39
N LEU A 182 16.54 -7.35 2.23
CA LEU A 182 16.16 -8.04 1.00
C LEU A 182 17.32 -8.92 0.51
N PRO A 183 17.01 -10.08 -0.12
CA PRO A 183 17.98 -10.81 -0.92
C PRO A 183 18.78 -9.87 -1.83
N THR A 184 20.11 -10.03 -1.84
CA THR A 184 21.01 -9.21 -2.65
C THR A 184 20.58 -9.22 -4.13
N GLY A 185 20.34 -8.03 -4.69
CA GLY A 185 19.95 -7.85 -6.09
C GLY A 185 18.48 -7.50 -6.36
N LEU A 186 17.62 -7.42 -5.35
CA LEU A 186 16.25 -6.91 -5.53
C LEU A 186 16.26 -5.37 -5.69
N PRO A 187 15.69 -4.82 -6.78
CA PRO A 187 15.61 -3.37 -6.97
C PRO A 187 14.86 -2.72 -5.80
N THR A 188 15.42 -1.63 -5.24
CA THR A 188 14.84 -0.81 -4.15
C THR A 188 13.40 -0.35 -4.44
N ARG A 189 12.96 -0.40 -5.70
CA ARG A 189 11.58 -0.14 -6.13
C ARG A 189 10.55 -1.18 -5.63
N LEU A 190 10.88 -2.47 -5.54
CA LEU A 190 9.95 -3.50 -5.06
C LEU A 190 9.71 -3.37 -3.54
N ALA A 191 10.76 -3.04 -2.78
CA ALA A 191 10.68 -2.72 -1.35
C ALA A 191 9.73 -1.54 -1.08
N ASN A 192 9.86 -0.48 -1.89
CA ASN A 192 9.05 0.73 -1.75
C ASN A 192 7.61 0.57 -2.24
N LEU A 193 7.33 -0.38 -3.14
CA LEU A 193 5.98 -0.65 -3.64
C LEU A 193 5.09 -1.28 -2.56
N ALA A 194 5.68 -2.11 -1.70
CA ALA A 194 4.98 -2.85 -0.65
C ALA A 194 4.63 -1.99 0.58
N MET A 195 5.33 -0.87 0.78
CA MET A 195 5.21 -0.03 1.98
C MET A 195 4.40 1.26 1.77
N ARG A 196 3.85 1.49 0.58
CA ARG A 196 3.28 2.80 0.21
C ARG A 196 1.89 2.71 -0.41
N THR A 197 0.97 1.95 0.16
CA THR A 197 -0.45 1.97 -0.23
C THR A 197 -1.30 2.51 0.92
N ALA A 198 -2.47 3.08 0.61
CA ALA A 198 -3.40 3.57 1.65
C ALA A 198 -3.88 2.46 2.63
N TYR A 199 -3.73 1.20 2.21
CA TYR A 199 -3.73 0.02 3.08
C TYR A 199 -2.39 -0.70 2.85
N GLY A 200 -1.41 -0.45 3.71
CA GLY A 200 -0.05 -0.94 3.58
C GLY A 200 0.15 -2.32 4.20
N LEU A 201 1.35 -2.89 4.07
CA LEU A 201 1.69 -4.12 4.78
C LEU A 201 1.61 -3.95 6.31
N ALA A 202 1.84 -2.75 6.84
CA ALA A 202 1.68 -2.48 8.27
C ALA A 202 0.21 -2.60 8.71
N ASP A 203 -0.73 -2.07 7.91
CA ASP A 203 -2.16 -2.25 8.16
C ASP A 203 -2.58 -3.71 8.05
N ALA A 204 -2.12 -4.40 7.01
CA ALA A 204 -2.37 -5.84 6.83
C ALA A 204 -1.83 -6.64 8.02
N ARG A 205 -0.62 -6.34 8.50
CA ARG A 205 -0.01 -6.99 9.67
C ARG A 205 -0.87 -6.78 10.92
N ARG A 206 -1.24 -5.54 11.20
CA ARG A 206 -2.08 -5.15 12.34
C ARG A 206 -3.42 -5.87 12.31
N ASP A 207 -4.10 -5.84 11.17
CA ASP A 207 -5.47 -6.35 11.05
C ASP A 207 -5.55 -7.88 10.96
N LEU A 208 -4.45 -8.52 10.55
CA LEU A 208 -4.26 -9.98 10.64
C LEU A 208 -3.75 -10.45 12.01
N GLY A 209 -3.47 -9.53 12.94
CA GLY A 209 -3.09 -9.87 14.32
C GLY A 209 -1.65 -10.37 14.51
N PHE A 210 -0.74 -10.09 13.57
CA PHE A 210 0.69 -10.43 13.69
C PHE A 210 1.39 -9.49 14.68
N LYS A 211 1.15 -9.66 15.98
CA LYS A 211 1.83 -8.84 17.01
C LYS A 211 3.19 -9.39 17.40
N ASP A 212 3.36 -10.72 17.48
CA ASP A 212 4.51 -11.33 18.14
C ASP A 212 5.16 -12.51 17.37
N VAL A 213 4.89 -12.65 16.07
CA VAL A 213 5.47 -13.77 15.30
C VAL A 213 6.96 -13.52 15.05
N VAL A 214 7.80 -14.31 15.72
CA VAL A 214 9.26 -14.29 15.54
C VAL A 214 9.59 -14.94 14.20
N LEU A 215 10.42 -14.27 13.40
CA LEU A 215 10.86 -14.75 12.07
C LEU A 215 11.44 -16.18 12.07
N GLY A 216 11.94 -16.65 13.22
CA GLY A 216 12.48 -18.01 13.40
C GLY A 216 11.42 -19.12 13.26
N ASP A 217 10.22 -18.93 13.81
CA ASP A 217 9.19 -19.98 13.87
C ASP A 217 8.57 -20.26 12.49
N LEU A 218 8.55 -19.25 11.61
CA LEU A 218 8.04 -19.38 10.25
C LEU A 218 9.04 -20.07 9.30
N ALA A 219 10.35 -20.00 9.58
CA ALA A 219 11.36 -20.67 8.78
C ALA A 219 11.35 -22.19 8.97
N GLU A 220 10.86 -22.68 10.12
CA GLU A 220 10.70 -24.12 10.36
C GLU A 220 9.43 -24.69 9.70
N GLY A 221 8.33 -23.94 9.68
CA GLY A 221 7.07 -24.36 9.05
C GLY A 221 7.05 -24.30 7.52
N MET A 222 8.03 -23.65 6.88
CA MET A 222 8.16 -23.54 5.42
C MET A 222 9.24 -24.45 4.82
N LYS A 223 9.82 -25.35 5.62
CA LYS A 223 10.64 -26.44 5.07
C LYS A 223 9.70 -27.47 4.41
N PRO A 224 9.99 -27.90 3.17
CA PRO A 224 9.19 -28.91 2.47
C PRO A 224 9.15 -30.24 3.22
#